data_AF-A0A917C5R7-F1
#
_entry.id   AF-A0A917C5R7-F1
#
_cell.length_a   1.000
_cell.length_b   1.000
_cell.length_c   1.000
_cell.angle_alpha   90.00
_cell.angle_beta   90.00
_cell.angle_gamma   90.00
#
_symmetry.space_group_name_H-M   'P 1'
#
loop_
_entity.id
_entity.type
_entity.pdbx_description
1 polymer ?
#
loop_
_entity_poly.entity_id
_entity_poly.type
_entity_poly.pdbx_seq_one_letter_code
_entity_poly.pdbx_strand_id
1 'polypeptide(L)'
;MIRHILAASRGAALAALACAIPLAHPLASEMDHDPDAYVVNYYTGGGSDGVLFAAGTANQQCTDLGLPTITVVSTSPGVKLSIQPGTYVVTGTDYGYLVCKGQRLPGVVVRGTGSGKAHIRVSYPPLGQWYDHYLTLPAR
;
A
#
# COMPACT_ATOMS: atom_id res chain seq x y z
N MET A 1 7.31 42.27 -87.33
CA MET A 1 8.45 42.24 -86.38
C MET A 1 8.20 41.12 -85.38
N ILE A 2 8.87 39.98 -85.49
CA ILE A 2 8.72 38.88 -84.52
C ILE A 2 10.12 38.30 -84.28
N ARG A 3 10.65 38.48 -83.06
CA ARG A 3 11.88 37.87 -82.56
C ARG A 3 11.53 36.80 -81.54
N HIS A 4 12.20 35.65 -81.66
CA HIS A 4 12.24 34.55 -80.71
C HIS A 4 12.91 34.92 -79.37
N ILE A 5 12.58 34.22 -78.28
CA ILE A 5 13.47 33.28 -77.55
C ILE A 5 12.76 32.71 -76.28
N LEU A 6 13.01 31.42 -76.07
CA LEU A 6 12.74 30.51 -74.94
C LEU A 6 12.94 31.07 -73.52
N ALA A 7 12.16 30.55 -72.56
CA ALA A 7 12.71 29.85 -71.39
C ALA A 7 11.62 29.07 -70.64
N ALA A 8 11.95 27.83 -70.29
CA ALA A 8 11.17 26.91 -69.48
C ALA A 8 11.41 27.16 -67.98
N SER A 9 10.39 26.96 -67.15
CA SER A 9 10.60 26.54 -65.77
C SER A 9 9.42 25.70 -65.28
N ARG A 10 9.77 24.47 -64.88
CA ARG A 10 8.93 23.54 -64.15
C ARG A 10 8.75 24.06 -62.73
N GLY A 11 7.50 24.14 -62.25
CA GLY A 11 7.18 24.37 -60.85
C GLY A 11 6.17 23.32 -60.39
N ALA A 12 6.67 22.34 -59.65
CA ALA A 12 5.89 21.31 -58.96
C ALA A 12 5.41 21.81 -57.58
N ALA A 13 4.62 20.98 -56.90
CA ALA A 13 4.08 21.07 -55.53
C ALA A 13 2.73 21.81 -55.44
N LEU A 14 1.56 21.16 -55.34
CA LEU A 14 1.18 19.99 -54.52
C LEU A 14 1.46 20.23 -53.04
N ALA A 15 0.44 20.70 -52.32
CA ALA A 15 -0.07 20.14 -51.05
C ALA A 15 -0.77 21.23 -50.21
N ALA A 16 -2.08 21.37 -50.41
CA ALA A 16 -2.98 21.87 -49.39
C ALA A 16 -3.34 20.70 -48.47
N LEU A 17 -2.82 20.67 -47.24
CA LEU A 17 -3.36 19.86 -46.13
C LEU A 17 -2.72 20.30 -44.82
N ALA A 18 -3.14 21.46 -44.31
CA ALA A 18 -2.92 21.83 -42.93
C ALA A 18 -3.97 21.10 -42.06
N CYS A 19 -3.72 19.82 -41.78
CA CYS A 19 -4.41 19.14 -40.68
C CYS A 19 -3.89 19.75 -39.38
N ALA A 20 -4.76 20.49 -38.69
CA ALA A 20 -4.54 20.96 -37.34
C ALA A 20 -4.24 19.77 -36.43
N ILE A 21 -3.03 19.75 -35.86
CA ILE A 21 -2.66 18.85 -34.77
C ILE A 21 -3.38 19.38 -33.53
N PRO A 22 -4.35 18.67 -32.92
CA PRO A 22 -4.72 19.00 -31.55
C PRO A 22 -3.47 18.71 -30.70
N LEU A 23 -2.89 19.76 -30.12
CA LEU A 23 -1.92 19.65 -29.05
C LEU A 23 -2.62 18.90 -27.91
N ALA A 24 -2.45 17.58 -27.88
CA ALA A 24 -2.75 16.78 -26.73
C ALA A 24 -1.79 17.25 -25.64
N HIS A 25 -2.26 18.18 -24.80
CA HIS A 25 -1.61 18.44 -23.54
C HIS A 25 -1.49 17.10 -22.83
N PRO A 26 -0.29 16.66 -22.41
CA PRO A 26 -0.24 15.59 -21.44
C PRO A 26 -1.07 16.08 -20.26
N LEU A 27 -2.09 15.32 -19.89
CA LEU A 27 -2.72 15.45 -18.58
C LEU A 27 -1.59 15.21 -17.59
N ALA A 28 -0.93 16.30 -17.18
CA ALA A 28 -0.15 16.30 -15.97
C ALA A 28 -1.16 15.89 -14.90
N SER A 29 -1.07 14.63 -14.50
CA SER A 29 -1.72 14.16 -13.28
C SER A 29 -1.27 15.14 -12.22
N GLU A 30 -2.15 16.06 -11.85
CA GLU A 30 -1.98 16.90 -10.68
C GLU A 30 -1.80 15.92 -9.53
N MET A 31 -0.55 15.66 -9.16
CA MET A 31 -0.22 14.92 -7.97
C MET A 31 -0.78 15.77 -6.85
N ASP A 32 -1.97 15.40 -6.39
CA ASP A 32 -2.60 15.95 -5.21
C ASP A 32 -1.62 15.74 -4.05
N HIS A 33 -0.80 16.77 -3.80
CA HIS A 33 0.14 16.82 -2.70
C HIS A 33 -0.65 17.14 -1.44
N ASP A 34 -1.63 16.32 -1.13
CA ASP A 34 -2.21 16.30 0.19
C ASP A 34 -1.10 15.83 1.14
N PRO A 35 -0.58 16.71 2.01
CA PRO A 35 0.49 16.36 2.93
C PRO A 35 0.10 15.22 3.88
N ASP A 36 -1.19 14.88 4.00
CA ASP A 36 -1.67 13.81 4.87
C ASP A 36 -1.87 12.45 4.15
N ALA A 37 -1.94 12.43 2.82
CA ALA A 37 -2.19 11.23 2.02
C ALA A 37 -1.08 10.17 2.14
N TYR A 38 0.10 10.57 2.63
CA TYR A 38 1.25 9.69 2.82
C TYR A 38 1.57 9.42 4.30
N VAL A 39 0.67 9.78 5.23
CA VAL A 39 0.86 9.47 6.65
C VAL A 39 0.81 7.95 6.84
N VAL A 40 1.89 7.41 7.38
CA VAL A 40 2.00 5.98 7.73
C VAL A 40 1.14 5.71 8.96
N ASN A 41 0.23 4.74 8.86
CA ASN A 41 -0.58 4.26 9.97
C ASN A 41 -0.24 2.79 10.27
N TYR A 42 -0.29 2.42 11.54
CA TYR A 42 -0.02 1.06 12.02
C TYR A 42 -1.30 0.44 12.54
N TYR A 43 -1.89 -0.45 11.74
CA TYR A 43 -3.19 -1.02 12.05
C TYR A 43 -3.07 -2.34 12.79
N THR A 44 -4.00 -2.61 13.69
CA THR A 44 -4.10 -3.89 14.41
C THR A 44 -5.44 -4.57 14.20
N GLY A 45 -5.44 -5.88 14.39
CA GLY A 45 -6.63 -6.71 14.33
C GLY A 45 -6.53 -7.96 15.20
N GLY A 46 -7.58 -8.77 15.19
CA GLY A 46 -7.65 -10.02 15.93
C GLY A 46 -8.95 -10.17 16.71
N GLY A 47 -9.08 -11.29 17.42
CA GLY A 47 -10.28 -11.62 18.21
C GLY A 47 -11.38 -12.36 17.44
N SER A 48 -11.21 -12.58 16.13
CA SER A 48 -12.13 -13.36 15.28
C SER A 48 -11.38 -14.34 14.37
N ASP A 49 -12.07 -15.33 13.82
CA ASP A 49 -11.57 -16.25 12.78
C ASP A 49 -10.26 -16.97 13.12
N GLY A 50 -10.05 -17.26 14.41
CA GLY A 50 -8.83 -17.89 14.91
C GLY A 50 -7.58 -17.00 14.86
N VAL A 51 -7.73 -15.71 14.54
CA VAL A 51 -6.67 -14.71 14.63
C VAL A 51 -6.60 -14.19 16.06
N LEU A 52 -5.47 -14.44 16.71
CA LEU A 52 -5.20 -13.92 18.06
C LEU A 52 -4.82 -12.45 18.01
N PHE A 53 -4.02 -12.08 17.01
CA PHE A 53 -3.54 -10.73 16.78
C PHE A 53 -3.10 -10.59 15.32
N ALA A 54 -3.15 -9.39 14.78
CA ALA A 54 -2.57 -9.06 13.49
C ALA A 54 -2.07 -7.62 13.48
N ALA A 55 -1.05 -7.34 12.68
CA ALA A 55 -0.50 -6.01 12.49
C ALA A 55 -0.21 -5.75 11.00
N GLY A 56 -0.36 -4.51 10.57
CA GLY A 56 -0.12 -4.07 9.20
C GLY A 56 0.19 -2.60 9.13
N THR A 57 0.69 -2.16 7.97
CA THR A 57 1.04 -0.76 7.71
C THR A 57 0.27 -0.28 6.49
N ALA A 58 -0.42 0.85 6.58
CA ALA A 58 -1.06 1.44 5.42
C ALA A 58 -1.16 2.98 5.52
N ASN A 59 -1.36 3.65 4.40
CA ASN A 59 -1.69 5.08 4.39
C ASN A 59 -3.18 5.33 4.71
N GLN A 60 -3.62 6.58 4.62
CA GLN A 60 -5.02 6.95 4.92
C GLN A 60 -6.02 6.39 3.90
N GLN A 61 -5.56 6.12 2.67
CA GLN A 61 -6.31 5.46 1.60
C GLN A 61 -6.28 3.94 1.73
N CYS A 62 -5.85 3.40 2.88
CA CYS A 62 -5.80 1.96 3.15
C CYS A 62 -4.92 1.17 2.16
N THR A 63 -3.95 1.85 1.54
CA THR A 63 -2.95 1.23 0.68
C THR A 63 -1.83 0.68 1.53
N ASP A 64 -1.50 -0.61 1.36
CA ASP A 64 -0.42 -1.28 2.07
C ASP A 64 0.93 -0.59 1.82
N LEU A 65 1.68 -0.36 2.89
CA LEU A 65 3.01 0.25 2.87
C LEU A 65 4.12 -0.73 3.29
N GLY A 66 3.77 -2.00 3.48
CA GLY A 66 4.71 -3.06 3.80
C GLY A 66 4.42 -3.76 5.11
N LEU A 67 4.93 -4.99 5.19
CA LEU A 67 4.68 -5.87 6.31
C LEU A 67 5.52 -5.48 7.53
N PRO A 68 4.92 -5.45 8.73
CA PRO A 68 5.70 -5.45 9.96
C PRO A 68 6.39 -6.80 10.14
N THR A 69 7.34 -6.84 11.08
CA THR A 69 7.92 -8.10 11.57
C THR A 69 7.34 -8.41 12.94
N ILE A 70 6.85 -9.63 13.14
CA ILE A 70 6.42 -10.10 14.45
C ILE A 70 7.29 -11.27 14.88
N THR A 71 7.91 -11.17 16.05
CA THR A 71 8.73 -12.24 16.64
C THR A 71 8.15 -12.71 17.97
N VAL A 72 8.35 -13.99 18.28
CA VAL A 72 7.99 -14.53 19.59
C VAL A 72 9.12 -14.25 20.56
N VAL A 73 8.81 -13.58 21.67
CA VAL A 73 9.76 -13.34 22.76
C VAL A 73 9.70 -14.46 23.78
N SER A 74 8.48 -14.85 24.21
CA SER A 74 8.27 -15.99 25.11
C SER A 74 6.85 -16.53 25.02
N THR A 75 6.66 -17.78 25.45
CA THR A 75 5.34 -18.45 25.51
C THR A 75 5.23 -19.31 26.75
N SER A 76 4.03 -19.41 27.33
CA SER A 76 3.73 -20.44 28.33
C SER A 76 3.94 -21.86 27.77
N PRO A 77 4.24 -22.86 28.62
CA PRO A 77 4.33 -24.25 28.18
C PRO A 77 3.06 -24.70 27.44
N GLY A 78 3.23 -25.36 26.29
CA GLY A 78 2.12 -25.87 25.48
C GLY A 78 1.47 -24.84 24.53
N VAL A 79 1.80 -23.55 24.65
CA VAL A 79 1.38 -22.53 23.67
C VAL A 79 2.24 -22.66 22.41
N LYS A 80 1.59 -22.69 21.25
CA LYS A 80 2.25 -22.65 19.94
C LYS A 80 1.64 -21.53 19.12
N LEU A 81 2.48 -20.65 18.59
CA LEU A 81 2.06 -19.57 17.71
C LEU A 81 2.48 -19.86 16.26
N SER A 82 1.63 -19.47 15.32
CA SER A 82 1.95 -19.38 13.90
C SER A 82 1.84 -17.92 13.47
N ILE A 83 2.91 -17.40 12.87
CA ILE A 83 3.07 -16.00 12.49
C ILE A 83 3.39 -15.97 11.00
N GLN A 84 2.49 -15.43 10.19
CA GLN A 84 2.60 -15.49 8.73
C GLN A 84 2.00 -14.24 8.09
N PRO A 85 2.50 -13.80 6.92
CA PRO A 85 1.79 -12.85 6.08
C PRO A 85 0.38 -13.33 5.77
N GLY A 86 -0.58 -12.42 5.72
CA GLY A 86 -1.97 -12.74 5.41
C GLY A 86 -2.85 -11.50 5.35
N THR A 87 -4.16 -11.70 5.33
CA THR A 87 -5.13 -10.61 5.46
C THR A 87 -5.86 -10.68 6.80
N TYR A 88 -6.20 -9.52 7.35
CA TYR A 88 -6.94 -9.40 8.60
C TYR A 88 -7.91 -8.23 8.54
N VAL A 89 -8.94 -8.26 9.39
CA VAL A 89 -9.87 -7.14 9.56
C VAL A 89 -9.28 -6.17 10.57
N VAL A 90 -9.17 -4.90 10.20
CA VAL A 90 -8.69 -3.85 11.09
C VAL A 90 -9.72 -3.60 12.20
N THR A 91 -9.29 -3.73 13.44
CA THR A 91 -10.12 -3.42 14.63
C THR A 91 -9.55 -2.27 15.46
N GLY A 92 -8.26 -1.97 15.30
CA GLY A 92 -7.54 -0.96 16.06
C GLY A 92 -6.35 -0.37 15.28
N THR A 93 -5.62 0.51 15.95
CA THR A 93 -4.39 1.14 15.45
C THR A 93 -3.41 1.30 16.61
N ASP A 94 -2.12 1.09 16.33
CA ASP A 94 -1.01 1.39 17.23
C ASP A 94 -0.47 2.81 17.04
N TYR A 95 -0.68 3.38 15.84
CA TYR A 95 -0.26 4.74 15.50
C TYR A 95 -1.04 5.28 14.29
N GLY A 96 -1.37 6.56 14.34
CA GLY A 96 -2.09 7.26 13.27
C GLY A 96 -3.61 7.21 13.43
N TYR A 97 -4.33 7.36 12.32
CA TYR A 97 -5.77 7.48 12.28
C TYR A 97 -6.45 6.15 12.00
N LEU A 98 -7.59 5.89 12.66
CA LEU A 98 -8.34 4.63 12.52
C LEU A 98 -9.28 4.65 11.29
N VAL A 99 -8.81 5.17 10.16
CA VAL A 99 -9.63 5.36 8.94
C VAL A 99 -9.96 4.04 8.22
N CYS A 100 -9.11 3.03 8.37
CA CYS A 100 -9.32 1.71 7.75
C CYS A 100 -10.11 0.71 8.62
N LYS A 101 -10.78 1.15 9.70
CA LYS A 101 -11.52 0.24 10.60
C LYS A 101 -12.54 -0.60 9.83
N GLY A 102 -12.57 -1.90 10.10
CA GLY A 102 -13.48 -2.85 9.45
C GLY A 102 -13.07 -3.27 8.04
N GLN A 103 -12.06 -2.64 7.45
CA GLN A 103 -11.50 -3.06 6.16
C GLN A 103 -10.59 -4.28 6.34
N ARG A 104 -10.45 -5.07 5.26
CA ARG A 104 -9.44 -6.13 5.20
C ARG A 104 -8.15 -5.56 4.63
N LEU A 105 -7.07 -5.64 5.39
CA LEU A 105 -5.73 -5.20 4.95
C LEU A 105 -4.75 -6.38 4.89
N PRO A 106 -3.74 -6.31 4.01
CA PRO A 106 -2.53 -7.13 4.14
C PRO A 106 -1.80 -6.82 5.45
N GLY A 107 -1.14 -7.84 6.01
CA GLY A 107 -0.34 -7.69 7.21
C GLY A 107 0.26 -9.02 7.67
N VAL A 108 0.74 -9.06 8.90
CA VAL A 108 1.19 -10.27 9.57
C VAL A 108 0.13 -10.71 10.57
N VAL A 109 -0.27 -11.98 10.46
CA VAL A 109 -1.34 -12.58 11.25
C VAL A 109 -0.75 -13.59 12.22
N VAL A 110 -1.12 -13.46 13.49
CA VAL A 110 -0.76 -14.37 14.58
C VAL A 110 -1.96 -15.25 14.91
N ARG A 111 -1.76 -16.56 14.78
CA ARG A 111 -2.68 -17.60 15.25
C ARG A 111 -1.99 -18.45 16.29
N GLY A 112 -2.75 -19.23 17.05
CA GLY A 112 -2.13 -20.13 18.01
C GLY A 112 -3.04 -21.20 18.57
N THR A 113 -2.41 -22.15 19.24
CA THR A 113 -3.05 -23.27 19.95
C THR A 113 -2.45 -23.40 21.35
N GLY A 114 -3.11 -24.20 22.20
CA GLY A 114 -2.77 -24.32 23.62
C GLY A 114 -3.51 -23.28 24.47
N SER A 115 -3.08 -23.14 25.73
CA SER A 115 -3.65 -22.20 26.68
C SER A 115 -2.54 -21.52 27.49
N GLY A 116 -2.75 -20.26 27.89
CA GLY A 116 -1.78 -19.48 28.65
C GLY A 116 -1.46 -18.13 27.99
N LYS A 117 -0.23 -17.66 28.20
CA LYS A 117 0.22 -16.35 27.71
C LYS A 117 1.28 -16.50 26.63
N ALA A 118 1.32 -15.52 25.72
CA ALA A 118 2.44 -15.34 24.81
C ALA A 118 2.86 -13.87 24.80
N HIS A 119 4.16 -13.64 24.68
CA HIS A 119 4.75 -12.32 24.51
C HIS A 119 5.39 -12.28 23.14
N ILE A 120 4.93 -11.36 22.30
CA ILE A 120 5.47 -11.10 20.98
C ILE A 120 6.04 -9.68 20.91
N ARG A 121 6.97 -9.46 19.99
CA ARG A 121 7.44 -8.14 19.62
C ARG A 121 6.97 -7.81 18.22
N VAL A 122 6.39 -6.63 18.06
CA VAL A 122 5.96 -6.08 16.78
C VAL A 122 6.93 -4.97 16.40
N SER A 123 7.52 -5.05 15.21
CA SER A 123 8.46 -4.07 14.68
C SER A 123 7.99 -3.57 13.32
N TYR A 124 8.12 -2.27 13.07
CA TYR A 124 7.80 -1.60 11.80
C TYR A 124 9.09 -1.10 11.15
N PRO A 125 9.71 -1.90 10.25
CA PRO A 125 11.04 -1.59 9.71
C PRO A 125 11.20 -0.20 9.10
N PRO A 126 10.22 0.37 8.35
CA PRO A 126 10.40 1.67 7.71
C PRO A 126 10.73 2.82 8.68
N LEU A 127 10.21 2.79 9.92
CA LEU A 127 10.49 3.81 10.94
C LEU A 127 11.36 3.30 12.09
N GLY A 128 11.74 2.02 12.10
CA GLY A 128 12.50 1.39 13.19
C GLY A 128 11.75 1.29 14.53
N GLN A 129 10.45 1.58 14.55
CA GLN A 129 9.63 1.54 15.76
C GLN A 129 9.27 0.11 16.13
N TRP A 130 9.18 -0.18 17.43
CA TRP A 130 8.78 -1.49 17.93
C TRP A 130 8.08 -1.40 19.28
N TYR A 131 7.26 -2.39 19.60
CA TYR A 131 6.65 -2.54 20.92
C TYR A 131 6.43 -4.02 21.26
N ASP A 132 6.25 -4.30 22.55
CA ASP A 132 5.94 -5.62 23.08
C ASP A 132 4.44 -5.79 23.27
N HIS A 133 3.88 -6.91 22.81
CA HIS A 133 2.45 -7.22 22.89
C HIS A 133 2.24 -8.55 23.62
N TYR A 134 1.22 -8.60 24.48
CA TYR A 134 0.90 -9.78 25.28
C TYR A 134 -0.43 -10.39 24.85
N LEU A 135 -0.38 -11.63 24.42
CA LEU A 135 -1.55 -12.43 24.04
C LEU A 135 -1.97 -13.31 25.19
N THR A 136 -3.28 -13.49 25.34
CA THR A 136 -3.88 -14.50 26.21
C THR A 136 -4.64 -15.50 25.37
N LEU A 137 -4.25 -16.77 25.44
CA LEU A 137 -4.94 -17.88 24.79
C LEU A 137 -5.83 -18.54 25.84
N PRO A 138 -7.17 -18.47 25.72
CA PRO A 138 -8.07 -19.11 26.66
C PRO A 138 -7.92 -20.63 26.56
N ALA A 139 -8.17 -21.33 27.67
CA ALA A 139 -8.34 -22.78 27.63
C ALA A 139 -9.53 -23.12 26.74
N ARG A 140 -9.32 -24.05 25.80
CA ARG A 140 -10.36 -24.61 24.93
C ARG A 140 -10.52 -26.08 25.23
#